data_AF-A0A839LDD1-F1
#
_entry.id   AF-A0A839LDD1-F1
#
_cell.length_a   1.000
_cell.length_b   1.000
_cell.length_c   1.000
_cell.angle_alpha   90.00
_cell.angle_beta   90.00
_cell.angle_gamma   90.00
#
_symmetry.space_group_name_H-M   'P 1'
#
loop_
_entity.id
_entity.type
_entity.pdbx_description
1 polymer ?
#
loop_
_entity_poly.entity_id
_entity_poly.type
_entity_poly.pdbx_seq_one_letter_code
_entity_poly.pdbx_strand_id
1 'polypeptide(L)'
;MQLSRQFIRQLIVQTLCTVTGEEMQDILAMDEVEVDTRDWEQIISRLEAFLDVSTGLLSSGQRVVRIDALAQDLFQRVHGAGGDATD
;
A
#
# COMPACT_ATOMS: atom_id res chain seq x y z
N MET A 1 12.21 11.22 10.02
CA MET A 1 11.92 9.84 10.49
C MET A 1 12.18 8.93 9.30
N GLN A 2 13.22 8.09 9.31
CA GLN A 2 13.45 7.17 8.18
C GLN A 2 12.46 6.01 8.30
N LEU A 3 11.52 5.90 7.36
CA LEU A 3 10.57 4.79 7.30
C LEU A 3 11.27 3.62 6.62
N SER A 4 11.38 2.47 7.29
CA SER A 4 11.96 1.29 6.64
C SER A 4 10.94 0.64 5.70
N ARG A 5 11.43 -0.06 4.66
CA ARG A 5 10.58 -0.90 3.80
C ARG A 5 9.76 -1.91 4.62
N GLN A 6 10.35 -2.42 5.71
CA GLN A 6 9.67 -3.32 6.63
C GLN A 6 8.50 -2.65 7.34
N PHE A 7 8.64 -1.38 7.73
CA PHE A 7 7.54 -0.62 8.33
C PHE A 7 6.38 -0.43 7.34
N ILE A 8 6.68 -0.06 6.09
CA ILE A 8 5.65 0.09 5.04
C ILE A 8 4.97 -1.25 4.76
N ARG A 9 5.72 -2.35 4.72
CA ARG A 9 5.16 -3.69 4.58
C ARG A 9 4.19 -4.03 5.72
N GLN A 10 4.57 -3.76 6.97
CA GLN A 10 3.70 -3.97 8.14
C GLN A 10 2.44 -3.10 8.08
N LEU A 11 2.57 -1.85 7.63
CA LEU A 11 1.45 -0.93 7.43
C LEU A 11 0.45 -1.48 6.39
N ILE A 12 0.94 -1.99 5.26
CA ILE A 12 0.10 -2.60 4.21
C ILE A 12 -0.66 -3.80 4.78
N VAL A 13 0.04 -4.72 5.45
CA VAL A 13 -0.56 -5.92 6.06
C VAL A 13 -1.63 -5.53 7.09
N GLN A 14 -1.33 -4.59 7.98
CA GLN A 14 -2.29 -4.12 8.98
C GLN A 14 -3.52 -3.47 8.33
N THR A 15 -3.31 -2.70 7.25
CA THR A 15 -4.40 -2.07 6.50
C THR A 15 -5.29 -3.12 5.83
N LEU A 16 -4.68 -4.15 5.23
CA LEU A 16 -5.39 -5.29 4.65
C LEU A 16 -6.23 -6.00 5.69
N CYS A 17 -5.67 -6.39 6.84
CA CYS A 17 -6.43 -7.03 7.92
C CYS A 17 -7.61 -6.17 8.39
N THR A 18 -7.41 -4.84 8.48
CA THR A 18 -8.45 -3.94 8.96
C THR A 18 -9.60 -3.77 7.96
N VAL A 19 -9.30 -3.80 6.66
CA VAL A 19 -10.30 -3.58 5.61
C VAL A 19 -11.02 -4.87 5.25
N THR A 20 -10.27 -5.95 5.02
CA THR A 20 -10.80 -7.26 4.60
C THR A 20 -11.37 -8.07 5.77
N GLY A 21 -10.91 -7.80 7.00
CA GLY A 21 -11.21 -8.63 8.17
C GLY A 21 -10.42 -9.93 8.24
N GLU A 22 -9.49 -10.18 7.31
CA GLU A 22 -8.64 -11.37 7.31
C GLU A 22 -7.55 -11.31 8.39
N GLU A 23 -7.15 -12.49 8.88
CA GLU A 23 -6.09 -12.58 9.86
C GLU A 23 -4.71 -12.32 9.24
N MET A 24 -3.81 -11.75 10.04
CA MET A 24 -2.46 -11.40 9.60
C MET A 24 -1.69 -12.59 9.01
N GLN A 25 -1.89 -13.78 9.57
CA GLN A 25 -1.24 -15.01 9.09
C GLN A 25 -1.68 -15.39 7.68
N ASP A 26 -2.95 -15.16 7.32
CA ASP A 26 -3.50 -15.53 6.02
C ASP A 26 -3.02 -14.53 4.96
N ILE A 27 -3.08 -13.23 5.26
CA ILE A 27 -2.53 -12.17 4.41
C ILE A 27 -1.02 -12.36 4.17
N LEU A 28 -0.26 -12.75 5.19
CA LEU A 28 1.19 -12.99 5.05
C LEU A 28 1.52 -14.27 4.29
N ALA A 29 0.62 -15.25 4.28
CA ALA A 29 0.77 -16.49 3.52
C ALA A 29 0.42 -16.30 2.03
N MET A 30 -0.35 -15.26 1.70
CA MET A 30 -0.70 -14.88 0.34
C MET A 30 0.40 -14.04 -0.32
N ASP A 31 0.80 -14.40 -1.53
CA ASP A 31 1.67 -13.56 -2.37
C ASP A 31 0.90 -12.34 -2.93
N GLU A 32 -0.38 -12.56 -3.21
CA GLU A 32 -1.30 -11.58 -3.78
C GLU A 32 -2.66 -11.66 -3.07
N VAL A 33 -3.25 -10.51 -2.73
CA VAL A 33 -4.59 -10.42 -2.13
C VAL A 33 -5.53 -9.74 -3.12
N GLU A 34 -6.52 -10.47 -3.61
CA GLU A 34 -7.58 -9.92 -4.46
C GLU A 34 -8.65 -9.26 -3.58
N VAL A 35 -8.99 -8.01 -3.90
CA VAL A 35 -9.95 -7.21 -3.13
C VAL A 35 -10.99 -6.60 -4.04
N ASP A 36 -12.19 -6.35 -3.51
CA ASP A 36 -13.22 -5.66 -4.28
C ASP A 36 -12.87 -4.17 -4.48
N THR A 37 -13.64 -3.46 -5.29
CA THR A 37 -13.37 -2.04 -5.59
C THR A 37 -13.44 -1.15 -4.34
N ARG A 38 -14.41 -1.40 -3.46
CA ARG A 38 -14.57 -0.63 -2.22
C ARG A 38 -13.38 -0.85 -1.29
N ASP A 39 -12.96 -2.09 -1.12
CA ASP A 39 -11.83 -2.42 -0.26
C ASP A 39 -10.52 -1.89 -0.85
N TRP A 40 -10.33 -1.99 -2.17
CA TRP A 40 -9.21 -1.36 -2.88
C TRP A 40 -9.12 0.14 -2.59
N GLU A 41 -10.22 0.88 -2.77
CA GLU A 41 -10.25 2.32 -2.53
C GLU A 41 -9.93 2.66 -1.08
N GLN A 42 -10.46 1.88 -0.12
CA GLN A 42 -10.16 2.08 1.30
C GLN A 42 -8.70 1.80 1.65
N ILE A 43 -8.11 0.72 1.12
CA ILE A 43 -6.72 0.36 1.36
C ILE A 43 -5.80 1.46 0.82
N ILE A 44 -5.96 1.84 -0.44
CA ILE A 44 -5.08 2.83 -1.08
C ILE A 44 -5.24 4.20 -0.41
N SER A 45 -6.47 4.65 -0.15
CA SER A 45 -6.70 5.96 0.49
C SER A 45 -6.06 6.06 1.87
N ARG A 46 -6.10 4.98 2.67
CA ARG A 46 -5.47 4.94 3.99
C ARG A 46 -3.94 4.94 3.89
N LEU A 47 -3.37 4.19 2.96
CA LEU A 47 -1.92 4.15 2.76
C LEU A 47 -1.38 5.50 2.27
N GLU A 48 -2.07 6.13 1.32
CA GLU A 48 -1.75 7.48 0.83
C GLU A 48 -1.80 8.52 1.96
N ALA A 49 -2.89 8.52 2.74
CA ALA A 49 -3.05 9.45 3.86
C ALA A 49 -2.04 9.22 4.99
N PHE A 50 -1.67 7.97 5.28
CA PHE A 50 -0.70 7.66 6.34
C PHE A 50 0.72 8.04 5.95
N LEU A 51 1.08 7.83 4.68
CA LEU A 51 2.43 8.06 4.17
C LEU A 51 2.62 9.47 3.59
N ASP A 52 1.53 10.25 3.48
CA ASP A 52 1.49 11.57 2.85
C ASP A 52 2.03 11.54 1.40
N VAL A 53 1.55 10.56 0.61
CA VAL A 53 1.94 10.38 -0.80
C VAL A 53 0.72 10.21 -1.69
N SER A 54 0.84 10.59 -2.95
CA SER A 54 -0.12 10.24 -3.99
C SER A 54 0.43 9.14 -4.88
N THR A 55 -0.27 8.01 -4.96
CA THR A 55 0.10 6.85 -5.78
C THR A 55 -0.54 6.87 -7.17
N GLY A 56 -1.75 7.43 -7.27
CA GLY A 56 -2.59 7.35 -8.47
C GLY A 56 -3.24 5.97 -8.67
N LEU A 57 -3.08 5.04 -7.72
CA LEU A 57 -3.60 3.67 -7.81
C LEU A 57 -5.13 3.59 -7.69
N LEU A 58 -5.78 4.62 -7.14
CA LEU A 58 -7.25 4.73 -7.12
C LEU A 58 -7.84 4.75 -8.54
N SER A 59 -7.14 5.39 -9.48
CA SER A 59 -7.54 5.44 -10.90
C SER A 59 -7.16 4.18 -11.68
N SER A 60 -6.42 3.24 -11.07
CA SER A 60 -6.03 1.99 -11.71
C SER A 60 -7.20 1.00 -11.73
N GLY A 61 -7.29 0.21 -12.80
CA GLY A 61 -8.18 -0.96 -12.87
C GLY A 61 -7.68 -2.16 -12.07
N GLN A 62 -6.52 -2.05 -11.42
CA GLN A 62 -5.93 -3.13 -10.61
C GLN A 62 -6.73 -3.35 -9.32
N ARG A 63 -6.99 -4.62 -8.98
CA ARG A 63 -7.72 -5.04 -7.76
C ARG A 63 -6.97 -6.11 -6.98
N VAL A 64 -5.66 -6.18 -7.20
CA VAL A 64 -4.77 -7.17 -6.61
C VAL A 64 -3.66 -6.44 -5.87
N VAL A 65 -3.56 -6.68 -4.57
CA VAL A 65 -2.53 -6.14 -3.69
C VAL A 65 -1.38 -7.15 -3.61
N ARG A 66 -0.27 -6.81 -4.24
CA ARG A 66 1.02 -7.51 -4.07
C ARG A 66 1.80 -6.81 -2.97
N ILE A 67 1.84 -7.38 -1.77
CA ILE A 67 2.34 -6.70 -0.56
C ILE A 67 3.77 -6.17 -0.76
N ASP A 68 4.68 -7.00 -1.26
CA ASP A 68 6.08 -6.63 -1.42
C ASP A 68 6.33 -5.65 -2.58
N ALA A 69 5.53 -5.72 -3.65
CA ALA A 69 5.61 -4.78 -4.76
C ALA A 69 5.05 -3.41 -4.36
N LEU A 70 3.91 -3.37 -3.67
CA LEU A 70 3.32 -2.15 -3.14
C LEU A 70 4.22 -1.51 -2.08
N ALA A 71 4.84 -2.32 -1.22
CA ALA A 71 5.81 -1.83 -0.25
C ALA A 71 7.03 -1.19 -0.92
N GLN A 72 7.51 -1.77 -2.03
CA GLN A 72 8.59 -1.17 -2.82
C GLN A 72 8.19 0.17 -3.40
N ASP A 73 7.03 0.24 -4.07
CA ASP A 73 6.55 1.44 -4.73
C ASP A 73 6.35 2.58 -3.72
N LEU A 74 5.64 2.31 -2.62
CA LEU A 74 5.43 3.26 -1.55
C LEU A 74 6.74 3.68 -0.88
N PHE A 75 7.68 2.75 -0.66
CA PHE A 75 9.01 3.09 -0.13
C PHE A 75 9.77 4.03 -1.06
N GLN A 76 9.75 3.77 -2.37
CA GLN A 76 10.37 4.65 -3.37
C GLN A 76 9.68 6.00 -3.44
N ARG A 77 8.35 6.10 -3.30
CA ARG A 77 7.65 7.39 -3.27
C ARG A 77 7.97 8.18 -2.02
N VAL A 78 7.92 7.57 -0.84
CA VAL A 78 8.22 8.25 0.44
C VAL A 78 9.67 8.77 0.48
N HIS A 79 10.62 8.04 -0.11
CA HIS A 79 12.05 8.43 -0.09
C HIS A 79 12.50 9.15 -1.36
N GLY A 80 11.79 8.97 -2.46
CA GLY A 80 12.02 9.56 -3.78
C GLY A 80 11.19 10.82 -4.02
N ALA A 81 10.17 11.10 -3.21
CA ALA A 81 9.47 12.40 -3.15
C ALA A 81 10.34 13.53 -2.57
N GLY A 82 11.67 13.37 -2.59
CA GLY A 82 12.65 14.44 -2.56
C GLY A 82 13.16 14.85 -3.96
N GLY A 83 12.64 14.29 -5.04
CA GLY A 83 13.12 14.61 -6.39
C GLY A 83 12.21 14.13 -7.53
N ASP A 84 11.14 14.87 -7.80
CA ASP A 84 10.57 15.08 -9.15
C ASP A 84 9.76 16.39 -9.06
N ALA A 85 10.29 17.57 -9.39
CA ALA A 85 10.77 18.07 -10.69
C ALA A 85 9.68 18.07 -11.77
N THR A 86 8.90 19.17 -11.84
CA THR A 86 8.32 19.83 -13.06
C THR A 86 7.64 21.09 -12.51
N ASP A 87 7.93 22.36 -12.83
CA ASP A 87 8.39 23.08 -14.04
C ASP A 87 9.23 24.30 -13.60
#